data_AF-A0A1H1UXR8-F1
#
_entry.id   AF-A0A1H1UXR8-F1
#
_cell.length_a   1.000
_cell.length_b   1.000
_cell.length_c   1.000
_cell.angle_alpha   90.00
_cell.angle_beta   90.00
_cell.angle_gamma   90.00
#
_symmetry.space_group_name_H-M   'P 1'
#
loop_
_entity.id
_entity.type
_entity.pdbx_description
1 polymer ?
#
loop_
_entity_poly.entity_id
_entity_poly.type
_entity_poly.pdbx_seq_one_letter_code
_entity_poly.pdbx_strand_id
1 'polypeptide(L)'
;MPEITCEHGHKQSIGTDAWVATLTLDQMRYARDQMAEKIKAAEALPRRTIWRVCNGSICVGNYREEDFEKAANHLLRIFKEPFMAEAAEYVAKPYGTEVFRRQLPSIEIERVTQHEYDTEWFPAKTV
;
A
#
# COMPACT_ATOMS: atom_id res chain seq x y z
N MET A 1 -4.02 -17.56 -8.30
CA MET A 1 -5.47 -17.34 -8.51
C MET A 1 -6.17 -18.68 -8.43
N PRO A 2 -7.41 -18.74 -7.92
CA PRO A 2 -8.21 -19.97 -7.99
C PRO A 2 -8.45 -20.32 -9.47
N GLU A 3 -8.20 -21.58 -9.83
CA GLU A 3 -8.39 -22.10 -11.17
C GLU A 3 -9.55 -23.12 -11.15
N ILE A 4 -10.49 -23.00 -12.09
CA ILE A 4 -11.42 -24.08 -12.40
C ILE A 4 -10.97 -24.72 -13.71
N THR A 5 -10.95 -26.06 -13.72
CA THR A 5 -10.65 -26.83 -14.94
C THR A 5 -11.97 -27.17 -15.61
N CYS A 6 -12.16 -26.78 -16.87
CA CYS A 6 -13.33 -27.20 -17.64
C CYS A 6 -13.19 -28.68 -18.08
N GLU A 7 -14.29 -29.29 -18.53
CA GLU A 7 -14.37 -30.70 -18.94
C GLU A 7 -13.41 -31.07 -20.08
N HIS A 8 -12.89 -30.07 -20.82
CA HIS A 8 -11.92 -30.22 -21.90
C HIS A 8 -10.47 -29.97 -21.46
N GLY A 9 -10.22 -29.83 -20.15
CA GLY A 9 -8.89 -29.64 -19.58
C GLY A 9 -8.36 -28.19 -19.62
N HIS A 10 -9.15 -27.22 -20.07
CA HIS A 10 -8.75 -25.82 -20.03
C HIS A 10 -8.89 -25.26 -18.61
N LYS A 11 -7.87 -24.53 -18.16
CA LYS A 11 -7.86 -23.85 -16.87
C LYS A 11 -8.31 -22.42 -17.05
N GLN A 12 -9.37 -22.03 -16.36
CA GLN A 12 -9.84 -20.65 -16.32
C GLN A 12 -9.56 -20.08 -14.93
N SER A 13 -8.95 -18.90 -14.90
CA SER A 13 -8.87 -18.11 -13.68
C SER A 13 -10.24 -17.53 -13.36
N ILE A 14 -10.64 -17.64 -12.10
CA ILE A 14 -11.87 -17.03 -11.61
C ILE A 14 -11.56 -16.02 -10.50
N GLY A 15 -12.39 -14.96 -10.43
CA GLY A 15 -12.33 -13.99 -9.34
C GLY A 15 -12.72 -14.62 -8.01
N THR A 16 -12.25 -14.03 -6.90
CA THR A 16 -12.48 -14.53 -5.54
C THR A 16 -13.98 -14.71 -5.24
N ASP A 17 -14.83 -13.75 -5.62
CA ASP A 17 -16.27 -13.83 -5.37
C ASP A 17 -16.93 -14.99 -6.10
N ALA A 18 -16.54 -15.21 -7.37
CA ALA A 18 -17.02 -16.33 -8.17
C ALA A 18 -16.54 -17.67 -7.58
N TRP A 19 -15.32 -17.73 -7.05
CA TRP A 19 -14.81 -18.91 -6.35
C TRP A 19 -15.60 -19.19 -5.07
N VAL A 20 -15.84 -18.18 -4.23
CA VAL A 20 -16.61 -18.33 -2.98
C VAL A 20 -18.03 -18.83 -3.28
N ALA A 21 -18.66 -18.36 -4.35
CA ALA A 21 -19.98 -18.82 -4.77
C ALA A 21 -20.04 -20.33 -5.12
N THR A 22 -18.91 -20.97 -5.43
CA THR A 22 -18.86 -22.42 -5.69
C THR A 22 -18.69 -23.28 -4.43
N LEU A 23 -18.41 -22.68 -3.27
CA LEU A 23 -18.11 -23.41 -2.06
C LEU A 23 -19.37 -23.87 -1.33
N THR A 24 -19.30 -25.08 -0.76
CA THR A 24 -20.31 -25.54 0.19
C THR A 24 -20.18 -24.79 1.52
N LEU A 25 -21.22 -24.86 2.36
CA LEU A 25 -21.20 -24.22 3.68
C LEU A 25 -20.03 -24.66 4.55
N ASP A 26 -19.69 -25.95 4.54
CA ASP A 26 -18.57 -26.47 5.33
C ASP A 26 -17.21 -26.04 4.76
N GLN A 27 -17.08 -25.96 3.43
CA GLN A 27 -15.90 -25.39 2.79
C GLN A 27 -15.74 -23.91 3.13
N MET A 28 -16.83 -23.13 3.17
CA MET A 28 -16.80 -21.72 3.59
C MET A 28 -16.38 -21.58 5.04
N ARG A 29 -16.92 -22.40 5.96
CA ARG A 29 -16.52 -22.39 7.38
C ARG A 29 -15.03 -22.70 7.54
N TYR A 30 -14.56 -23.76 6.88
CA TYR A 30 -13.14 -24.11 6.89
C TYR A 30 -12.27 -22.99 6.32
N ALA A 31 -12.64 -22.41 5.17
CA ALA A 31 -11.89 -21.32 4.57
C ALA A 31 -11.82 -20.08 5.49
N ARG A 32 -12.91 -19.73 6.16
CA ARG A 32 -12.95 -18.66 7.15
C ARG A 32 -11.98 -18.93 8.30
N ASP A 33 -12.01 -20.13 8.88
CA ASP A 33 -11.17 -20.46 10.04
C ASP A 33 -9.69 -20.46 9.66
N GLN A 34 -9.36 -21.00 8.47
CA GLN A 34 -8.00 -20.95 7.93
C GLN A 34 -7.52 -19.52 7.64
N MET A 35 -8.41 -18.64 7.14
CA MET A 35 -8.08 -17.23 6.93
C MET A 35 -7.87 -16.50 8.27
N ALA A 36 -8.72 -16.75 9.26
CA ALA A 36 -8.60 -16.16 10.58
C ALA A 36 -7.26 -16.53 11.24
N GLU A 37 -6.85 -17.80 11.18
CA GLU A 37 -5.55 -18.24 11.71
C GLU A 37 -4.37 -17.63 10.95
N LYS A 38 -4.47 -17.50 9.62
CA LYS A 38 -3.43 -16.83 8.82
C LYS A 38 -3.29 -15.34 9.15
N ILE A 39 -4.41 -14.63 9.30
CA ILE A 39 -4.43 -13.21 9.70
C ILE A 39 -3.79 -13.07 11.07
N LYS A 40 -4.25 -13.85 12.05
CA LYS A 40 -3.71 -13.85 13.41
C LYS A 40 -2.21 -14.12 13.43
N ALA A 41 -1.73 -15.09 12.64
CA ALA A 41 -0.31 -15.39 12.53
C ALA A 41 0.48 -14.22 11.91
N ALA A 42 -0.05 -13.57 10.87
CA ALA A 42 0.59 -12.40 10.24
C ALA A 42 0.65 -11.20 11.19
N GLU A 43 -0.41 -10.94 11.95
CA GLU A 43 -0.50 -9.84 12.91
C GLU A 43 0.37 -10.05 14.16
N ALA A 44 0.65 -11.29 14.54
CA ALA A 44 1.51 -11.63 15.67
C ALA A 44 3.01 -11.37 15.40
N LEU A 45 3.41 -11.29 14.13
CA LEU A 45 4.80 -11.00 13.77
C LEU A 45 5.15 -9.53 14.03
N PRO A 46 6.43 -9.21 14.33
CA PRO A 46 6.86 -7.83 14.43
C PRO A 46 6.55 -7.05 13.16
N ARG A 47 5.88 -5.90 13.33
CA ARG A 47 5.59 -5.01 12.21
C ARG A 47 6.86 -4.36 11.68
N ARG A 48 6.96 -4.30 10.35
CA ARG A 48 8.02 -3.61 9.61
C ARG A 48 7.66 -2.14 9.42
N THR A 49 8.68 -1.30 9.32
CA THR A 49 8.52 0.12 9.03
C THR A 49 8.66 0.36 7.53
N ILE A 50 7.77 1.18 6.97
CA ILE A 50 7.91 1.72 5.61
C ILE A 50 7.90 3.24 5.66
N TRP A 51 8.66 3.86 4.76
CA TRP A 51 8.66 5.31 4.58
C TRP A 51 7.76 5.66 3.39
N ARG A 52 6.73 6.46 3.64
CA ARG A 52 5.79 6.91 2.61
C ARG A 52 6.04 8.36 2.29
N VAL A 53 6.45 8.65 1.07
CA VAL A 53 6.60 10.02 0.59
C VAL A 53 5.24 10.47 0.09
N CYS A 54 4.69 11.51 0.71
CA CYS A 54 3.41 12.11 0.36
C CYS A 54 3.63 13.55 -0.14
N ASN A 55 2.78 14.02 -1.05
CA ASN A 55 2.77 15.42 -1.51
C ASN A 55 1.67 16.25 -0.83
N GLY A 56 1.29 15.89 0.40
CA GLY A 56 0.19 16.49 1.17
C GLY A 56 -1.22 16.03 0.77
N SER A 57 -1.38 15.37 -0.38
CA SER A 57 -2.70 14.88 -0.83
C SER A 57 -2.72 13.37 -1.08
N ILE A 58 -1.65 12.83 -1.66
CA ILE A 58 -1.51 11.42 -2.01
C ILE A 58 -0.12 10.91 -1.68
N CYS A 59 0.00 9.58 -1.51
CA CYS A 59 1.29 8.92 -1.47
C CYS A 59 1.87 8.82 -2.90
N VAL A 60 3.09 9.30 -3.07
CA VAL A 60 3.82 9.33 -4.35
C VAL A 60 5.00 8.35 -4.37
N GLY A 61 5.28 7.66 -3.27
CA GLY A 61 6.26 6.58 -3.23
C GLY A 61 6.37 5.92 -1.87
N ASN A 62 6.68 4.62 -1.87
CA ASN A 62 6.94 3.84 -0.66
C ASN A 62 8.37 3.28 -0.70
N TYR A 63 9.04 3.29 0.44
CA TYR A 63 10.43 2.86 0.58
C TYR A 63 10.59 1.91 1.77
N ARG A 64 11.56 1.01 1.63
CA ARG A 64 11.94 0.07 2.67
C ARG A 64 12.56 0.80 3.86
N GLU A 65 12.51 0.18 5.03
CA GLU A 65 13.09 0.71 6.28
C GLU A 65 14.55 1.17 6.11
N GLU A 66 15.36 0.38 5.41
CA GLU A 66 16.78 0.66 5.12
C GLU A 66 16.99 1.78 4.09
N ASP A 67 15.96 2.18 3.36
CA ASP A 67 16.02 3.11 2.23
C ASP A 67 15.56 4.53 2.59
N PHE A 68 15.69 4.93 3.87
CA PHE A 68 15.28 6.26 4.32
C PHE A 68 15.90 7.39 3.50
N GLU A 69 17.20 7.29 3.16
CA GLU A 69 17.88 8.30 2.34
C GLU A 69 17.25 8.43 0.95
N LYS A 70 16.77 7.34 0.36
CA LYS A 70 16.06 7.38 -0.93
C LYS A 70 14.72 8.09 -0.78
N ALA A 71 13.99 7.83 0.31
CA ALA A 71 12.75 8.54 0.61
C ALA A 71 12.99 10.05 0.80
N ALA A 72 14.02 10.43 1.57
CA ALA A 72 14.42 11.81 1.79
C ALA A 72 14.82 12.53 0.49
N ASN A 73 15.63 11.87 -0.36
CA ASN A 73 15.99 12.40 -1.66
C ASN A 73 14.77 12.59 -2.57
N HIS A 74 13.81 11.67 -2.54
CA HIS A 74 12.56 11.84 -3.28
C HIS A 74 11.74 13.02 -2.74
N LEU A 75 11.60 13.14 -1.41
CA LEU A 75 10.92 14.28 -0.79
C LEU A 75 11.55 15.61 -1.22
N LEU A 76 12.87 15.73 -1.16
CA LEU A 76 13.58 16.96 -1.57
C LEU A 76 13.35 17.28 -3.04
N ARG A 77 13.33 16.26 -3.91
CA ARG A 77 13.06 16.43 -5.35
C ARG A 77 11.66 17.00 -5.61
N ILE A 78 10.64 16.49 -4.92
CA ILE A 78 9.26 16.98 -5.10
C ILE A 78 8.99 18.28 -4.32
N PHE A 79 9.77 18.58 -3.29
CA PHE A 79 9.60 19.78 -2.48
C PHE A 79 10.26 21.00 -3.12
N LYS A 80 11.51 20.86 -3.59
CA LYS A 80 12.39 22.01 -3.88
C LYS A 80 11.88 22.93 -4.99
N GLU A 81 11.44 22.37 -6.12
CA GLU A 81 10.98 23.18 -7.25
C GLU A 81 9.57 23.77 -7.02
N PRO A 82 8.57 22.99 -6.57
CA PRO A 82 7.21 23.52 -6.35
C PRO A 82 7.12 24.48 -5.16
N PHE A 83 7.87 24.24 -4.08
CA PHE A 83 7.80 25.07 -2.88
C PHE A 83 8.10 26.55 -3.18
N MET A 84 9.14 26.84 -3.97
CA MET A 84 9.50 28.23 -4.27
C MET A 84 8.47 28.94 -5.15
N ALA A 85 7.80 28.21 -6.05
CA ALA A 85 6.76 28.76 -6.91
C ALA A 85 5.46 29.02 -6.12
N GLU A 86 5.04 28.05 -5.32
CA GLU A 86 3.81 28.14 -4.54
C GLU A 86 3.95 29.07 -3.31
N ALA A 87 5.16 29.17 -2.73
CA ALA A 87 5.48 30.09 -1.63
C ALA A 87 5.05 31.54 -1.89
N ALA A 88 5.21 32.01 -3.13
CA ALA A 88 4.82 33.35 -3.53
C ALA A 88 3.29 33.54 -3.48
N GLU A 89 2.51 32.50 -3.78
CA GLU A 89 1.04 32.55 -3.75
C GLU A 89 0.46 32.44 -2.33
N TYR A 90 1.23 31.90 -1.37
CA TYR A 90 0.75 31.66 0.00
C TYR A 90 0.46 32.94 0.80
N VAL A 91 1.17 34.04 0.52
CA VAL A 91 0.91 35.36 1.14
C VAL A 91 -0.16 36.13 0.36
N ALA A 92 -0.31 35.83 -0.93
CA ALA A 92 -1.18 36.57 -1.84
C ALA A 92 -2.66 36.18 -1.72
N LYS A 93 -2.97 34.95 -1.31
CA LYS A 93 -4.35 34.43 -1.23
C LYS A 93 -4.86 34.36 0.22
N PRO A 94 -6.14 34.69 0.48
CA PRO A 94 -6.77 34.40 1.77
C PRO A 94 -6.61 32.92 2.13
N TYR A 95 -6.22 32.63 3.38
CA TYR A 95 -5.94 31.27 3.90
C TYR A 95 -4.75 30.53 3.24
N GLY A 96 -3.89 31.20 2.47
CA GLY A 96 -2.76 30.54 1.79
C GLY A 96 -1.84 29.73 2.73
N THR A 97 -1.62 30.22 3.96
CA THR A 97 -0.85 29.49 4.99
C THR A 97 -1.50 28.17 5.43
N GLU A 98 -2.84 28.12 5.52
CA GLU A 98 -3.57 26.91 5.91
C GLU A 98 -3.60 25.88 4.77
N VAL A 99 -3.76 26.35 3.53
CA VAL A 99 -3.67 25.51 2.34
C VAL A 99 -2.27 24.88 2.25
N PHE A 100 -1.23 25.68 2.46
CA PHE A 100 0.15 25.21 2.47
C PHE A 100 0.40 24.13 3.53
N ARG A 101 -0.07 24.35 4.77
CA ARG A 101 0.08 23.36 5.85
C ARG A 101 -0.48 21.99 5.46
N ARG A 102 -1.60 21.96 4.72
CA ARG A 102 -2.24 20.71 4.28
C ARG A 102 -1.55 20.08 3.09
N GLN A 103 -0.93 20.87 2.23
CA GLN A 103 -0.29 20.40 1.00
C GLN A 103 1.20 20.14 1.14
N LEU A 104 1.76 20.36 2.34
CA LEU A 104 3.18 20.17 2.59
C LEU A 104 3.60 18.72 2.31
N PRO A 105 4.53 18.49 1.37
CA PRO A 105 5.12 17.18 1.19
C PRO A 105 5.77 16.68 2.48
N SER A 106 5.60 15.39 2.76
CA SER A 106 6.03 14.78 4.01
C SER A 106 6.57 13.36 3.78
N ILE A 107 7.32 12.85 4.76
CA ILE A 107 7.56 11.42 4.91
C ILE A 107 6.73 10.95 6.10
N GLU A 108 5.78 10.07 5.83
CA GLU A 108 4.96 9.40 6.82
C GLU A 108 5.55 8.03 7.16
N ILE A 109 5.41 7.64 8.43
CA ILE A 109 5.87 6.34 8.95
C ILE A 109 4.64 5.44 9.02
N GLU A 110 4.67 4.33 8.29
CA GLU A 110 3.64 3.31 8.40
C GLU A 110 4.22 1.98 8.90
N ARG A 111 3.49 1.33 9.80
CA ARG A 111 3.87 0.05 10.39
C ARG A 111 2.97 -1.06 9.85
N VAL A 112 3.54 -1.86 8.96
CA VAL A 112 2.84 -2.93 8.24
C VAL A 112 3.27 -4.29 8.75
N THR A 113 2.42 -5.30 8.61
CA THR A 113 2.80 -6.69 8.87
C THR A 113 3.91 -7.14 7.91
N GLN A 114 4.69 -8.15 8.30
CA GLN A 114 5.66 -8.76 7.39
C GLN A 114 4.98 -9.27 6.11
N HIS A 115 3.75 -9.80 6.23
CA HIS A 115 2.99 -10.28 5.10
C HIS A 115 2.73 -9.18 4.07
N GLU A 116 2.13 -8.05 4.48
CA GLU A 116 1.89 -6.89 3.61
C GLU A 116 3.20 -6.37 3.00
N TYR A 117 4.28 -6.29 3.79
CA TYR A 117 5.58 -5.80 3.33
C TYR A 117 6.10 -6.61 2.12
N ASP A 118 5.99 -7.94 2.18
CA ASP A 118 6.51 -8.84 1.15
C ASP A 118 5.56 -9.04 -0.03
N THR A 119 4.25 -8.88 0.14
CA THR A 119 3.26 -9.20 -0.91
C THR A 119 2.65 -7.97 -1.58
N GLU A 120 2.43 -6.89 -0.82
CA GLU A 120 1.72 -5.70 -1.29
C GLU A 120 2.68 -4.56 -1.62
N TRP A 121 3.64 -4.30 -0.73
CA TRP A 121 4.50 -3.12 -0.83
C TRP A 121 5.77 -3.37 -1.65
N PHE A 122 6.45 -4.51 -1.40
CA PHE A 122 7.71 -4.85 -2.06
C PHE A 122 7.72 -6.28 -2.59
N PRO A 123 6.76 -6.66 -3.46
CA PRO A 123 6.69 -8.00 -4.02
C PRO A 123 8.00 -8.37 -4.74
N ALA A 124 8.44 -9.61 -4.55
CA ALA A 124 9.55 -10.15 -5.31
C ALA A 124 9.23 -10.04 -6.81
N LYS A 125 10.18 -9.52 -7.59
CA LYS A 125 10.04 -9.52 -9.06
C LYS A 125 9.94 -10.97 -9.51
N THR A 126 8.83 -11.33 -10.14
CA THR A 126 8.70 -12.60 -10.86
C THR A 126 9.77 -12.62 -11.95
N VAL A 127 10.70 -13.58 -11.87
CA VAL A 127 11.70 -13.88 -12.91
C VAL A 127 11.02 -14.60 -14.07
#